data_AF-A0A258XX40-F1
#
_entry.id   AF-A0A258XX40-F1
#
_cell.length_a   1.000
_cell.length_b   1.000
_cell.length_c   1.000
_cell.angle_alpha   90.00
_cell.angle_beta   90.00
_cell.angle_gamma   90.00
#
_symmetry.space_group_name_H-M   'P 1'
#
loop_
_entity.id
_entity.type
_entity.pdbx_description
1 polymer ?
#
loop_
_entity_poly.entity_id
_entity_poly.type
_entity_poly.pdbx_seq_one_letter_code
_entity_poly.pdbx_strand_id
1 'polypeptide(L)'
;MTDLNGQRIVSKLDSDGTLTVALEDFTLPQPEGRQVVIRVEATPINPSDLGLLFGPADVANAEFSASKIVARMPEPAVRAMT
;
A
#
# COMPACT_ATOMS: atom_id res chain seq x y z
N MET A 1 3.67 -14.71 -24.73
CA MET A 1 4.30 -14.30 -23.46
C MET A 1 3.17 -14.07 -22.47
N THR A 2 3.23 -14.73 -21.33
CA THR A 2 2.17 -14.75 -20.29
C THR A 2 2.25 -13.53 -19.39
N ASP A 3 1.11 -13.14 -18.82
CA ASP A 3 1.03 -12.11 -17.81
C ASP A 3 1.98 -12.39 -16.64
N LEU A 4 2.51 -11.31 -16.05
CA LEU A 4 3.49 -11.41 -14.97
C LEU A 4 2.77 -11.26 -13.64
N ASN A 5 2.91 -12.24 -12.75
CA ASN A 5 2.35 -12.18 -11.40
C ASN A 5 3.41 -11.70 -10.41
N GLY A 6 2.99 -10.91 -9.43
CA GLY A 6 3.85 -10.41 -8.36
C GLY A 6 3.05 -9.97 -7.15
N GLN A 7 3.75 -9.36 -6.18
CA GLN A 7 3.13 -8.74 -5.01
C GLN A 7 3.43 -7.25 -4.96
N ARG A 8 2.46 -6.47 -4.47
CA ARG A 8 2.58 -5.03 -4.27
C ARG A 8 2.09 -4.65 -2.87
N ILE A 9 2.65 -3.58 -2.32
CA ILE A 9 2.10 -2.96 -1.11
C ILE A 9 0.89 -2.12 -1.53
N VAL A 10 -0.24 -2.30 -0.86
CA VAL A 10 -1.46 -1.49 -1.00
C VAL A 10 -1.78 -0.86 0.34
N SER A 11 -2.08 0.45 0.32
CA SER A 11 -2.63 1.18 1.45
C SER A 11 -4.06 1.58 1.10
N LYS A 12 -5.01 1.19 1.94
CA LYS A 12 -6.45 1.39 1.73
C LYS A 12 -7.07 1.95 3.00
N LEU A 13 -7.69 3.11 2.90
CA LEU A 13 -8.53 3.68 3.95
C LEU A 13 -10.00 3.39 3.65
N ASP A 14 -10.66 2.67 4.57
CA ASP A 14 -12.10 2.45 4.53
C ASP A 14 -12.84 3.62 5.21
N SER A 15 -14.11 3.82 4.84
CA SER A 15 -14.93 4.94 5.32
C SER A 15 -15.22 4.91 6.83
N ASP A 16 -15.05 3.75 7.46
CA ASP A 16 -15.15 3.57 8.91
C ASP A 16 -13.87 4.01 9.66
N GLY A 17 -12.86 4.51 8.94
CA GLY A 17 -11.57 4.94 9.47
C GLY A 17 -10.56 3.81 9.69
N THR A 18 -10.81 2.62 9.16
CA THR A 18 -9.84 1.52 9.16
C THR A 18 -8.82 1.72 8.03
N LEU A 19 -7.55 1.89 8.38
CA LEU A 19 -6.45 1.83 7.42
C LEU A 19 -5.91 0.40 7.35
N THR A 20 -5.90 -0.19 6.17
CA THR A 20 -5.23 -1.46 5.89
C THR A 20 -4.02 -1.23 4.98
N VAL A 21 -2.83 -1.63 5.43
CA VAL A 21 -1.62 -1.68 4.60
C VAL A 21 -1.23 -3.16 4.43
N ALA A 22 -1.23 -3.68 3.20
CA ALA A 22 -1.04 -5.11 2.96
C ALA A 22 -0.21 -5.40 1.71
N LEU A 23 0.42 -6.59 1.66
CA LEU A 23 0.89 -7.16 0.40
C LEU A 23 -0.27 -7.85 -0.31
N GLU A 24 -0.52 -7.45 -1.56
CA GLU A 24 -1.54 -8.05 -2.41
C GLU A 24 -0.90 -8.64 -3.67
N ASP A 25 -1.37 -9.81 -4.07
CA ASP A 25 -1.03 -10.37 -5.38
C ASP A 25 -1.63 -9.51 -6.49
N PHE A 26 -0.87 -9.32 -7.56
CA PHE A 26 -1.33 -8.60 -8.74
C PHE A 26 -0.77 -9.21 -10.02
N THR A 27 -1.49 -8.98 -11.12
CA THR A 27 -1.09 -9.37 -12.46
C THR A 27 -0.76 -8.12 -13.26
N LEU A 28 0.46 -8.06 -13.79
CA LEU A 28 0.90 -7.02 -14.71
C LEU A 28 0.51 -7.39 -16.14
N PRO A 29 -0.19 -6.48 -16.84
CA PRO A 29 -0.38 -6.64 -18.28
C PRO A 29 0.96 -6.53 -19.01
N GLN A 30 0.98 -7.02 -20.25
CA GLN A 30 2.16 -6.84 -21.11
C GLN A 30 2.45 -5.34 -21.33
N PRO A 31 3.73 -4.93 -21.34
CA PRO A 31 4.08 -3.55 -21.62
C PRO A 31 3.73 -3.20 -23.08
N GLU A 32 3.18 -2.01 -23.28
CA GLU A 32 2.82 -1.48 -24.59
C GLU A 32 3.81 -0.39 -25.06
N GLY A 33 3.97 -0.24 -26.38
CA GLY A 33 4.69 0.88 -26.98
C GLY A 33 6.10 1.09 -26.41
N ARG A 34 6.26 2.11 -25.56
CA ARG A 34 7.53 2.52 -24.93
C ARG A 34 7.60 2.19 -23.43
N GLN A 35 6.78 1.25 -22.95
CA GLN A 35 6.82 0.78 -21.57
C GLN A 35 7.91 -0.28 -21.38
N VAL A 36 8.45 -0.35 -20.17
CA VAL A 36 9.37 -1.41 -19.74
C VAL A 36 8.88 -2.01 -18.44
N VAL A 37 9.07 -3.32 -18.28
CA VAL A 37 8.82 -4.01 -17.00
C VAL A 37 10.14 -4.17 -16.27
N ILE A 38 10.16 -3.76 -15.01
CA ILE A 38 11.34 -3.83 -14.14
C ILE A 38 11.04 -4.80 -13.01
N ARG A 39 11.92 -5.78 -12.81
CA ARG A 39 11.94 -6.58 -11.58
C ARG A 39 12.73 -5.79 -10.53
N VAL A 40 12.01 -5.26 -9.54
CA VAL A 40 12.61 -4.52 -8.42
C VAL A 40 13.23 -5.53 -7.46
N GLU A 41 14.55 -5.45 -7.26
CA GLU A 41 15.29 -6.34 -6.34
C GLU A 41 15.55 -5.69 -4.97
N ALA A 42 15.52 -4.35 -4.91
CA ALA A 42 15.60 -3.59 -3.67
C ALA A 42 14.92 -2.23 -3.82
N THR A 43 14.29 -1.76 -2.74
CA THR A 43 13.78 -0.39 -2.60
C THR A 43 13.99 0.06 -1.15
N PRO A 44 14.43 1.29 -0.89
CA PRO A 44 14.44 1.83 0.46
C PRO A 44 13.02 2.08 0.97
N ILE A 45 12.88 2.21 2.29
CA ILE A 45 11.70 2.78 2.94
C ILE A 45 12.08 4.18 3.43
N ASN A 46 11.65 5.21 2.72
CA ASN A 46 11.97 6.60 3.04
C ASN A 46 10.86 7.26 3.87
N PRO A 47 11.14 8.41 4.54
CA PRO A 47 10.12 9.16 5.26
C PRO A 47 8.90 9.56 4.40
N SER A 48 9.09 9.88 3.11
CA SER A 48 8.00 10.20 2.19
C SER A 48 7.08 9.00 1.94
N ASP A 49 7.64 7.79 1.87
CA ASP A 49 6.88 6.56 1.66
C ASP A 49 6.00 6.27 2.88
N LEU A 50 6.52 6.50 4.09
CA LEU A 50 5.77 6.35 5.34
C LEU A 50 4.56 7.31 5.39
N GLY A 51 4.73 8.54 4.92
CA GLY A 51 3.64 9.51 4.81
C GLY A 51 2.52 9.03 3.88
N LEU A 52 2.88 8.45 2.72
CA LEU A 52 1.91 7.89 1.78
C LEU A 52 1.24 6.61 2.31
N LEU A 53 2.02 5.71 2.91
CA LEU A 53 1.53 4.41 3.36
C LEU A 53 0.62 4.52 4.59
N PHE A 54 0.98 5.37 5.55
CA PHE A 54 0.33 5.41 6.87
C PHE A 54 -0.39 6.72 7.17
N GLY A 55 -0.03 7.83 6.53
CA GLY A 55 -0.60 9.14 6.85
C GLY A 55 -0.57 9.42 8.36
N PRO A 56 -1.65 9.95 8.95
CA PRO A 56 -1.75 10.19 10.39
C PRO A 56 -2.36 9.00 11.16
N ALA A 57 -2.37 7.77 10.62
CA ALA A 57 -2.92 6.62 11.31
C ALA A 57 -2.15 6.32 12.62
N ASP A 58 -2.88 5.78 13.60
CA ASP A 58 -2.32 5.32 14.87
C ASP A 58 -1.61 3.97 14.69
N VAL A 59 -0.41 4.02 14.12
CA VAL A 59 0.44 2.84 13.89
C VAL A 59 0.96 2.27 15.22
N ALA A 60 1.06 3.08 16.26
CA ALA A 60 1.54 2.65 17.57
C ALA A 60 0.62 1.61 18.22
N ASN A 61 -0.69 1.68 17.95
CA ASN A 61 -1.70 0.74 18.42
C ASN A 61 -2.26 -0.17 17.31
N ALA A 62 -1.54 -0.31 16.19
CA ALA A 62 -1.98 -1.13 15.08
C ALA A 62 -1.92 -2.63 15.38
N GLU A 63 -2.73 -3.40 14.66
CA GLU A 63 -2.64 -4.85 14.61
C GLU A 63 -1.64 -5.27 13.52
N PHE A 64 -0.64 -6.06 13.90
CA PHE A 64 0.39 -6.56 13.01
C PHE A 64 0.19 -8.05 12.75
N SER A 65 0.18 -8.44 11.48
CA SER A 65 0.16 -9.83 11.05
C SER A 65 1.08 -10.02 9.85
N ALA A 66 1.32 -11.26 9.45
CA ALA A 66 2.12 -11.54 8.27
C ALA A 66 1.53 -10.82 7.06
N SER A 67 2.36 -9.98 6.42
CA SER A 67 2.00 -9.23 5.21
C SER A 67 0.85 -8.21 5.34
N LYS A 68 0.41 -7.86 6.56
CA LYS A 68 -0.72 -6.94 6.77
C LYS A 68 -0.61 -6.16 8.09
N ILE A 69 -0.90 -4.87 8.01
CA ILE A 69 -1.03 -3.94 9.14
C ILE A 69 -2.44 -3.34 9.09
N VAL A 70 -3.13 -3.31 10.23
CA VAL A 70 -4.43 -2.65 10.37
C VAL A 70 -4.33 -1.59 11.47
N ALA A 71 -4.61 -0.34 11.12
CA ALA A 71 -4.52 0.81 12.02
C ALA A 71 -5.79 1.66 11.98
N ARG A 72 -6.00 2.49 13.00
CA ARG A 72 -7.12 3.44 13.05
C ARG A 72 -6.66 4.82 12.59
N MET A 73 -7.46 5.43 11.71
CA MET A 73 -7.26 6.79 11.23
C MET A 73 -8.04 7.78 12.10
N PRO A 74 -7.46 8.94 12.49
CA PRO A 74 -8.20 9.99 13.18
C PRO A 74 -9.38 10.51 12.34
N GLU A 75 -10.55 10.73 12.96
CA GLU A 75 -11.76 11.16 12.24
C GLU A 75 -11.56 12.42 11.37
N PRO A 76 -10.84 13.48 11.81
CA PRO A 76 -10.57 14.63 10.94
C PRO A 76 -9.80 14.25 9.66
N ALA A 77 -8.90 13.27 9.74
CA ALA A 77 -8.11 12.80 8.60
C ALA A 77 -8.97 11.96 7.65
N VAL A 78 -9.85 11.09 8.18
CA VAL A 78 -10.81 10.33 7.36
C VAL A 78 -11.66 11.27 6.50
N ARG A 79 -12.28 12.29 7.13
CA ARG A 79 -13.11 13.29 6.44
C ARG A 79 -12.38 14.11 5.38
N ALA A 80 -11.06 14.20 5.45
CA ALA A 80 -10.25 14.91 4.47
C ALA A 80 -9.86 14.05 3.26
N MET A 81 -9.93 12.72 3.39
CA MET A 81 -9.44 11.75 2.41
C MET A 81 -10.56 10.95 1.72
N THR A 82 -11.78 10.97 2.27
CA THR A 82 -12.99 10.31 1.73
C THR A 82 -14.07 11.33 1.41
#